data_AF-A0A2I0DRA9-F1
#
_entry.id   AF-A0A2I0DRA9-F1
#
_cell.length_a   1.000
_cell.length_b   1.000
_cell.length_c   1.000
_cell.angle_alpha   90.00
_cell.angle_beta   90.00
_cell.angle_gamma   90.00
#
_symmetry.space_group_name_H-M   'P 1'
#
loop_
_entity.id
_entity.type
_entity.pdbx_description
1 polymer ?
#
loop_
_entity_poly.entity_id
_entity_poly.type
_entity_poly.pdbx_seq_one_letter_code
_entity_poly.pdbx_strand_id
1 'polypeptide(L)'
;MHQGIMKAWLESSHLNGANLTYVEEMYEAYQEDPQSVIEDWRVVFDNLPLVNGTSSDVPEAAHSKVRDYFRSLALDGRQKGSPKVTDHEVDAKQVKVLQMINAHRFRGHQNANLDPLDIWKRDKVSELDPVFHGLDSDDMQREFNTGSFAHGGDTMKLVDLVKALKATYCGSIGAEYMHI
;
A
#
# COMPACT_ATOMS: atom_id res chain seq x y z
N MET A 1 19.02 -47.92 8.07
CA MET A 1 19.81 -47.06 8.99
C MET A 1 20.37 -45.79 8.34
N HIS A 2 19.81 -45.26 7.24
CA HIS A 2 20.33 -44.06 6.57
C HIS A 2 19.61 -42.75 6.92
N GLN A 3 18.42 -42.79 7.53
CA GLN A 3 17.65 -41.57 7.84
C GLN A 3 18.16 -40.81 9.07
N GLY A 4 18.87 -41.46 9.99
CA GLY A 4 19.37 -40.80 11.21
C GLY A 4 20.53 -39.82 10.95
N ILE A 5 21.37 -40.12 9.96
CA ILE A 5 22.58 -39.32 9.66
C ILE A 5 22.20 -38.04 8.90
N MET A 6 21.31 -38.15 7.91
CA MET A 6 20.74 -36.99 7.21
C MET A 6 20.00 -36.05 8.17
N LYS A 7 19.24 -36.61 9.13
CA LYS A 7 18.54 -35.83 10.14
C LYS A 7 19.50 -35.10 11.08
N ALA A 8 20.53 -35.78 11.59
CA ALA A 8 21.55 -35.16 12.43
C ALA A 8 22.35 -34.08 11.69
N TRP A 9 22.59 -34.26 10.38
CA TRP A 9 23.23 -33.26 9.54
C TRP A 9 22.34 -32.03 9.33
N LEU A 10 21.05 -32.21 9.06
CA LEU A 10 20.08 -31.10 8.94
C LEU A 10 19.88 -30.36 10.28
N GLU A 11 19.86 -31.07 11.40
CA GLU A 11 19.73 -30.48 12.75
C GLU A 11 20.98 -29.67 13.16
N SER A 12 22.16 -30.02 12.66
CA SER A 12 23.42 -29.29 12.93
C SER A 12 23.78 -28.28 11.83
N SER A 13 23.09 -28.30 10.70
CA SER A 13 23.30 -27.41 9.57
C SER A 13 22.70 -26.02 9.81
N HIS A 14 23.19 -25.03 9.08
CA HIS A 14 22.61 -23.69 9.01
C HIS A 14 21.15 -23.70 8.51
N LEU A 15 20.72 -24.78 7.86
CA LEU A 15 19.34 -25.01 7.39
C LEU A 15 18.42 -25.63 8.45
N ASN A 16 18.89 -25.79 9.70
CA ASN A 16 18.01 -26.21 10.80
C ASN A 16 16.89 -25.18 11.01
N GLY A 17 15.68 -25.64 11.31
CA GLY A 17 14.52 -24.78 11.57
C GLY A 17 14.73 -23.77 12.71
N ALA A 18 15.66 -24.03 13.64
CA ALA A 18 16.07 -23.05 14.66
C ALA A 18 16.76 -21.80 14.07
N ASN A 19 17.42 -21.94 12.92
CA ASN A 19 18.10 -20.86 12.21
C ASN A 19 17.23 -20.24 11.10
N LEU A 20 15.98 -20.70 10.92
CA LEU A 20 15.10 -20.26 9.85
C LEU A 20 14.96 -18.73 9.81
N THR A 21 14.74 -18.10 10.96
CA THR A 21 14.61 -16.62 11.07
C THR A 21 15.84 -15.89 10.49
N TYR A 22 17.03 -16.42 10.75
CA TYR A 22 18.28 -15.82 10.28
C TYR A 22 18.47 -16.00 8.77
N VAL A 23 18.14 -17.18 8.25
CA VAL A 23 18.21 -17.45 6.81
C VAL A 23 17.15 -16.64 6.04
N GLU A 24 15.96 -16.47 6.62
CA GLU A 24 14.91 -15.59 6.07
C GLU A 24 15.39 -14.14 5.98
N GLU A 25 15.91 -13.57 7.07
CA GLU A 25 16.40 -12.18 7.11
C GLU A 25 17.53 -11.96 6.09
N MET A 26 18.44 -12.93 5.97
CA MET A 26 19.52 -12.89 4.98
C MET A 26 19.02 -12.98 3.54
N TYR A 27 17.98 -13.77 3.27
CA TYR A 27 17.36 -13.87 1.95
C TYR A 27 16.58 -12.60 1.60
N GLU A 28 15.87 -11.99 2.55
CA GLU A 28 15.22 -10.69 2.36
C GLU A 28 16.26 -9.59 2.03
N ALA A 29 17.39 -9.55 2.74
CA ALA A 29 18.49 -8.64 2.43
C ALA A 29 19.09 -8.88 1.03
N TYR A 30 19.23 -10.15 0.63
CA TYR A 30 19.69 -10.50 -0.73
C TYR A 30 18.72 -10.01 -1.82
N GLN A 31 17.41 -10.03 -1.57
CA GLN A 31 16.41 -9.51 -2.52
C GLN A 31 16.47 -7.99 -2.67
N GLU A 32 16.83 -7.25 -1.62
CA GLU A 32 17.03 -5.80 -1.69
C GLU A 32 18.37 -5.44 -2.36
N ASP A 33 19.45 -6.12 -1.95
CA ASP A 33 20.79 -5.96 -2.50
C ASP A 33 21.55 -7.31 -2.47
N PRO A 34 21.82 -7.92 -3.64
CA PRO A 34 22.59 -9.16 -3.73
C PRO A 34 24.01 -9.06 -3.14
N GLN A 35 24.60 -7.87 -3.07
CA GLN A 35 25.95 -7.66 -2.50
C GLN A 35 25.95 -7.60 -0.96
N SER A 36 24.78 -7.47 -0.32
CA SER A 36 24.64 -7.41 1.13
C SER A 36 25.00 -8.74 1.83
N VAL A 37 24.90 -9.85 1.09
CA VAL A 37 25.20 -11.20 1.57
C VAL A 37 26.53 -11.72 1.03
N ILE A 38 27.13 -12.66 1.76
CA ILE A 38 28.40 -13.29 1.37
C ILE A 38 28.22 -14.19 0.12
N GLU A 39 29.31 -14.39 -0.63
CA GLU A 39 29.32 -15.13 -1.90
C GLU A 39 28.69 -16.53 -1.79
N ASP A 40 29.03 -17.27 -0.72
CA ASP A 40 28.54 -18.64 -0.54
C ASP A 40 27.00 -18.69 -0.47
N TRP A 41 26.37 -17.67 0.12
CA TRP A 41 24.91 -17.58 0.21
C TRP A 41 24.28 -17.03 -1.06
N ARG A 42 24.93 -16.11 -1.79
CA ARG A 42 24.47 -15.68 -3.11
C ARG A 42 24.27 -16.88 -4.04
N VAL A 43 25.27 -17.75 -4.13
CA VAL A 43 25.20 -18.96 -4.96
C VAL A 43 24.03 -19.85 -4.57
N VAL A 44 23.74 -19.97 -3.27
CA VAL A 44 22.59 -20.75 -2.81
C VAL A 44 21.28 -20.12 -3.26
N PHE A 45 21.11 -18.81 -3.09
CA PHE A 45 19.90 -18.08 -3.44
C PHE A 45 19.67 -17.97 -4.95
N ASP A 46 20.73 -17.79 -5.74
CA ASP A 46 20.68 -17.80 -7.21
C ASP A 46 20.15 -19.13 -7.77
N ASN A 47 20.38 -20.23 -7.06
CA ASN A 47 19.99 -21.58 -7.46
C ASN A 47 18.66 -22.04 -6.82
N LEU A 48 17.94 -21.18 -6.11
CA LEU A 48 16.65 -21.55 -5.53
C LEU A 48 15.63 -21.82 -6.64
N PRO A 49 14.87 -22.93 -6.54
CA PRO A 49 13.81 -23.21 -7.50
C PRO A 49 12.70 -22.17 -7.34
N LEU A 50 12.16 -21.70 -8.46
CA LEU A 50 10.96 -20.85 -8.47
C LEU A 50 9.78 -21.67 -7.94
N VAL A 51 9.31 -21.35 -6.73
CA VAL A 51 8.15 -22.01 -6.11
C VAL A 51 6.93 -21.12 -6.34
N ASN A 52 5.79 -21.73 -6.71
CA ASN A 52 4.49 -21.05 -6.93
C ASN A 52 4.37 -20.14 -8.17
N GLY A 53 5.14 -20.39 -9.23
CA GLY A 53 4.92 -19.71 -10.53
C GLY A 53 5.24 -18.21 -10.52
N THR A 54 5.93 -17.73 -9.49
CA THR A 54 6.64 -16.46 -9.52
C THR A 54 7.71 -16.55 -10.61
N SER A 55 7.68 -15.64 -11.57
CA SER A 55 8.81 -15.45 -12.47
C SER A 55 9.98 -14.85 -11.69
N SER A 56 11.21 -15.11 -12.12
CA SER A 56 12.43 -14.48 -11.57
C SER A 56 12.39 -12.94 -11.53
N ASP A 57 11.43 -12.33 -12.25
CA ASP A 57 11.21 -10.88 -12.32
C ASP A 57 10.31 -10.33 -11.19
N VAL A 58 9.62 -11.18 -10.42
CA VAL A 58 8.77 -10.73 -9.30
C VAL A 58 9.46 -11.09 -7.98
N PRO A 59 9.93 -10.11 -7.19
CA PRO A 59 10.51 -10.35 -5.87
C PRO A 59 9.52 -11.12 -4.99
N GLU A 60 10.03 -12.08 -4.23
CA GLU A 60 9.22 -12.80 -3.26
C GLU A 60 8.81 -11.86 -2.13
N ALA A 61 7.59 -11.99 -1.62
CA ALA A 61 7.11 -11.08 -0.59
C ALA A 61 7.91 -11.25 0.71
N ALA A 62 8.46 -10.15 1.24
CA ALA A 62 9.17 -10.16 2.52
C ALA A 62 8.28 -10.69 3.65
N HIS A 63 8.70 -11.78 4.29
CA HIS A 63 7.99 -12.43 5.38
C HIS A 63 8.02 -11.60 6.66
N SER A 64 9.06 -10.79 6.87
CA SER A 64 9.15 -9.81 7.97
C SER A 64 7.93 -8.88 8.01
N LYS A 65 7.54 -8.30 6.87
CA LYS A 65 6.35 -7.43 6.76
C LYS A 65 5.07 -8.16 7.17
N VAL A 66 4.91 -9.40 6.74
CA VAL A 66 3.75 -10.24 7.09
C VAL A 66 3.72 -10.53 8.59
N ARG A 67 4.87 -10.87 9.18
CA ARG A 67 4.99 -11.14 10.61
C ARG A 67 4.72 -9.91 11.46
N ASP A 68 5.23 -8.75 11.07
CA ASP A 68 5.00 -7.49 11.78
C ASP A 68 3.55 -7.05 11.66
N TYR A 69 2.90 -7.29 10.52
CA TYR A 69 1.46 -7.08 10.36
C TYR A 69 0.63 -7.96 11.31
N PHE A 70 0.92 -9.26 11.38
CA PHE A 70 0.21 -10.13 12.33
C PHE A 70 0.52 -9.79 13.80
N ARG A 71 1.75 -9.34 14.09
CA ARG A 71 2.12 -8.83 15.40
C ARG A 71 1.32 -7.58 15.77
N SER A 72 1.18 -6.63 14.85
CA SER A 72 0.40 -5.41 15.11
C SER A 72 -1.08 -5.75 15.35
N LEU A 73 -1.68 -6.64 14.55
CA LEU A 73 -3.05 -7.14 14.78
C LEU A 73 -3.22 -7.81 16.15
N ALA A 74 -2.25 -8.61 16.59
CA ALA A 74 -2.30 -9.27 17.90
C ALA A 74 -2.20 -8.26 19.06
N LEU A 75 -1.42 -7.19 18.89
CA LEU A 75 -1.31 -6.09 19.86
C LEU A 75 -2.58 -5.23 19.89
N ASP A 76 -3.23 -5.02 18.75
CA ASP A 76 -4.44 -4.17 18.64
C ASP A 76 -5.69 -4.80 19.25
N GLY A 77 -5.69 -6.13 19.48
CA GLY A 77 -6.40 -6.83 20.56
C GLY A 77 -7.93 -6.72 20.68
N ARG A 78 -8.65 -5.90 19.91
CA ARG A 78 -10.08 -5.62 20.14
C ARG A 78 -10.89 -5.20 18.90
N GLN A 79 -10.84 -5.96 17.80
CA GLN A 79 -11.93 -5.90 16.83
C GLN A 79 -12.56 -7.27 16.59
N LYS A 80 -13.86 -7.37 16.90
CA LYS A 80 -14.72 -8.48 16.49
C LYS A 80 -14.90 -8.40 14.98
N GLY A 81 -14.02 -9.08 14.24
CA GLY A 81 -14.13 -9.25 12.80
C GLY A 81 -13.03 -10.18 12.31
N SER A 82 -13.34 -11.01 11.33
CA SER A 82 -12.33 -11.79 10.59
C SER A 82 -11.27 -10.81 10.04
N PRO A 83 -9.97 -10.98 10.36
CA PRO A 83 -8.95 -10.11 9.81
C PRO A 83 -8.90 -10.35 8.30
N LYS A 84 -9.30 -9.35 7.50
CA LYS A 84 -8.88 -9.30 6.11
C LYS A 84 -7.42 -8.89 6.14
N VAL A 85 -6.54 -9.73 5.58
CA VAL A 85 -5.14 -9.37 5.36
C VAL A 85 -5.14 -8.26 4.31
N THR A 86 -5.14 -7.01 4.78
CA THR A 86 -4.92 -5.81 3.97
C THR A 86 -3.51 -5.32 4.19
N ASP A 87 -2.84 -4.96 3.10
CA ASP A 87 -1.52 -4.35 3.17
C ASP A 87 -1.59 -3.05 3.97
N HIS A 88 -0.76 -2.93 5.01
CA HIS A 88 -0.74 -1.78 5.91
C HIS A 88 -0.48 -0.46 5.15
N GLU A 89 0.30 -0.52 4.06
CA GLU A 89 0.53 0.62 3.19
C GLU A 89 -0.74 1.05 2.46
N VAL A 90 -1.57 0.09 2.03
CA VAL A 90 -2.86 0.36 1.38
C VAL A 90 -3.85 0.99 2.35
N ASP A 91 -3.88 0.52 3.60
CA ASP A 91 -4.75 1.11 4.64
C ASP A 91 -4.34 2.54 5.00
N ALA A 92 -3.04 2.85 5.06
CA ALA A 92 -2.57 4.21 5.27
C ALA A 92 -2.96 5.15 4.12
N LYS A 93 -2.79 4.72 2.86
CA LYS A 93 -3.20 5.49 1.68
C LYS A 93 -4.73 5.64 1.59
N GLN A 94 -5.49 4.64 2.04
CA GLN A 94 -6.95 4.73 2.11
C GLN A 94 -7.42 5.88 3.03
N VAL A 95 -6.76 6.11 4.17
CA VAL A 95 -7.06 7.26 5.04
C VAL A 95 -6.78 8.58 4.31
N LYS A 96 -5.69 8.65 3.54
CA LYS A 96 -5.32 9.82 2.73
C LYS A 96 -6.35 10.12 1.64
N VAL A 97 -6.90 9.10 1.00
CA VAL A 97 -8.00 9.25 0.04
C VAL A 97 -9.25 9.83 0.71
N LEU A 98 -9.62 9.36 1.90
CA LEU A 98 -10.77 9.93 2.65
C LEU A 98 -10.53 11.39 3.08
N GLN A 99 -9.30 11.73 3.48
CA GLN A 99 -8.91 13.12 3.78
C GLN A 99 -9.04 14.01 2.54
N MET A 100 -8.61 13.55 1.37
CA MET A 100 -8.76 14.25 0.10
C MET A 100 -10.23 14.46 -0.30
N ILE A 101 -11.09 13.45 -0.12
CA ILE A 101 -12.54 13.58 -0.35
C ILE A 101 -13.11 14.68 0.55
N ASN A 102 -12.71 14.70 1.82
CA ASN A 102 -13.19 15.71 2.75
C ASN A 102 -12.68 17.11 2.39
N ALA A 103 -11.42 17.25 1.97
CA ALA A 103 -10.87 18.51 1.49
C ALA A 103 -11.68 19.08 0.30
N HIS A 104 -12.13 18.22 -0.63
CA HIS A 104 -13.02 18.64 -1.72
C HIS A 104 -14.39 19.12 -1.23
N ARG A 105 -14.96 18.47 -0.21
CA ARG A 105 -16.24 18.90 0.41
C ARG A 105 -16.15 20.26 1.09
N PHE A 106 -15.06 20.51 1.80
CA PHE A 106 -14.86 21.76 2.55
C PHE A 106 -14.39 22.91 1.66
N ARG A 107 -13.45 22.66 0.75
CA ARG A 107 -12.71 23.72 0.04
C ARG A 107 -12.82 23.65 -1.48
N GLY A 108 -13.50 22.64 -2.05
CA GLY A 108 -13.62 22.48 -3.49
C GLY A 108 -14.23 23.70 -4.19
N HIS A 109 -15.18 24.37 -3.54
CA HIS A 109 -15.80 25.61 -4.03
C HIS A 109 -14.80 26.74 -4.32
N GLN A 110 -13.64 26.76 -3.65
CA GLN A 110 -12.59 27.77 -3.87
C GLN A 110 -11.94 27.61 -5.25
N ASN A 111 -11.82 26.37 -5.74
CA ASN A 111 -11.31 26.03 -7.07
C ASN A 111 -12.42 25.84 -8.13
N ALA A 112 -13.68 26.17 -7.81
CA ALA A 112 -14.78 26.06 -8.77
C ALA A 112 -14.71 27.15 -9.86
N ASN A 113 -15.11 26.79 -11.08
CA ASN A 113 -15.17 27.70 -12.23
C ASN A 113 -16.47 28.50 -12.22
N LEU A 114 -16.48 29.60 -11.47
CA LEU A 114 -17.65 30.45 -11.25
C LEU A 114 -17.64 31.74 -12.09
N ASP A 115 -16.49 32.12 -12.63
CA ASP A 115 -16.34 33.37 -13.38
C ASP A 115 -16.43 33.12 -14.90
N PRO A 116 -17.52 33.52 -15.57
CA PRO A 116 -17.66 33.33 -17.01
C PRO A 116 -16.72 34.22 -17.83
N LEU A 117 -16.12 35.26 -17.22
CA LEU A 117 -15.21 36.19 -17.89
C LEU A 117 -13.73 35.86 -17.65
N ASP A 118 -13.43 34.88 -16.79
CA ASP A 118 -12.07 34.45 -16.42
C ASP A 118 -11.14 35.59 -15.97
N ILE A 119 -11.70 36.56 -15.25
CA ILE A 119 -10.97 37.71 -14.69
C ILE A 119 -10.41 37.36 -13.31
N TRP A 120 -11.08 36.47 -12.57
CA TRP A 120 -10.73 36.09 -11.21
C TRP A 120 -9.50 35.17 -11.16
N LYS A 121 -8.35 35.74 -10.78
CA LYS A 121 -7.15 34.97 -10.47
C LYS A 121 -7.18 34.51 -9.02
N ARG A 122 -7.68 33.30 -8.79
CA ARG A 122 -7.71 32.64 -7.47
C ARG A 122 -6.48 31.79 -7.26
N ASP A 123 -6.01 31.75 -6.02
CA ASP A 123 -4.97 30.81 -5.62
C ASP A 123 -5.54 29.40 -5.56
N LYS A 124 -4.77 28.44 -6.08
CA LYS A 124 -5.16 27.04 -6.04
C LYS A 124 -4.98 26.48 -4.63
N VAL A 125 -6.01 25.81 -4.13
CA VAL A 125 -5.93 25.09 -2.85
C VAL A 125 -5.12 23.81 -3.02
N SER A 126 -3.95 23.73 -2.36
CA SER A 126 -3.05 22.57 -2.43
C SER A 126 -3.66 21.27 -1.89
N GLU A 127 -4.56 21.36 -0.90
CA GLU A 127 -5.23 20.20 -0.28
C GLU A 127 -6.16 19.43 -1.25
N LEU A 128 -6.50 20.02 -2.41
CA LEU A 128 -7.29 19.34 -3.44
C LEU A 128 -6.42 18.45 -4.35
N ASP A 129 -5.11 18.62 -4.31
CA ASP A 129 -4.17 17.83 -5.12
C ASP A 129 -3.89 16.48 -4.43
N PRO A 130 -4.03 15.33 -5.13
CA PRO A 130 -3.64 14.02 -4.59
C PRO A 130 -2.19 13.99 -4.08
N VAL A 131 -1.28 14.72 -4.73
CA VAL A 131 0.15 14.76 -4.35
C VAL A 131 0.33 15.32 -2.94
N PHE A 132 -0.51 16.27 -2.51
CA PHE A 132 -0.47 16.83 -1.16
C PHE A 132 -0.74 15.77 -0.08
N HIS A 133 -1.51 14.74 -0.41
CA HIS A 133 -1.85 13.64 0.50
C HIS A 133 -0.87 12.47 0.42
N GLY A 134 0.19 12.57 -0.38
CA GLY A 134 1.16 11.50 -0.60
C GLY A 134 0.63 10.39 -1.52
N LEU A 135 -0.34 10.71 -2.38
CA LEU A 135 -0.83 9.81 -3.43
C LEU A 135 -0.04 10.07 -4.71
N ASP A 136 0.70 9.07 -5.17
CA ASP A 136 1.60 9.17 -6.31
C ASP A 136 0.91 8.77 -7.64
N SER A 137 1.67 8.77 -8.73
CA SER A 137 1.18 8.30 -10.03
C SER A 137 0.84 6.82 -10.05
N ASP A 138 1.50 6.02 -9.21
CA ASP A 138 1.37 4.57 -9.19
C ASP A 138 0.07 4.17 -8.47
N ASP A 139 -0.41 5.02 -7.57
CA ASP A 139 -1.70 4.90 -6.90
C ASP A 139 -2.89 5.25 -7.80
N MET A 140 -2.69 5.99 -8.89
CA MET A 140 -3.80 6.47 -9.74
C MET A 140 -4.63 5.33 -10.33
N GLN A 141 -4.00 4.18 -10.60
CA GLN A 141 -4.65 3.00 -11.15
C GLN A 141 -5.18 2.04 -10.07
N ARG A 142 -4.86 2.29 -8.79
CA ARG A 142 -5.33 1.48 -7.66
C ARG A 142 -6.78 1.82 -7.32
N GLU A 143 -7.49 0.82 -6.82
CA GLU A 143 -8.86 0.96 -6.33
C GLU A 143 -8.87 1.29 -4.84
N PHE A 144 -9.68 2.28 -4.47
CA PHE A 144 -9.87 2.71 -3.09
C PHE A 144 -11.34 2.71 -2.75
N ASN A 145 -11.65 2.52 -1.46
CA ASN A 145 -13.00 2.67 -0.95
C ASN A 145 -13.39 4.15 -0.92
N THR A 146 -14.60 4.46 -1.41
CA THR A 146 -15.11 5.84 -1.52
C THR A 146 -15.73 6.35 -0.20
N GLY A 147 -15.88 5.47 0.79
CA GLY A 147 -16.46 5.77 2.09
C GLY A 147 -17.89 6.29 1.95
N SER A 148 -18.10 7.53 2.40
CA SER A 148 -19.41 8.20 2.31
C SER A 148 -19.61 8.98 1.01
N PHE A 149 -18.71 8.85 0.03
CA PHE A 149 -18.84 9.55 -1.24
C PHE A 149 -19.81 8.80 -2.17
N ALA A 150 -21.02 9.33 -2.29
CA ALA A 150 -22.12 8.73 -3.03
C ALA A 150 -21.96 8.92 -4.56
N HIS A 151 -21.12 8.11 -5.19
CA HIS A 151 -20.93 8.07 -6.64
C HIS A 151 -21.38 6.74 -7.30
N GLY A 152 -22.19 5.95 -6.59
CA GLY A 152 -22.79 4.73 -7.14
C GLY A 152 -21.96 3.45 -6.97
N GLY A 153 -20.87 3.47 -6.20
CA GLY A 153 -20.09 2.28 -5.85
C GLY A 153 -19.26 2.47 -4.57
N ASP A 154 -19.04 1.37 -3.85
CA ASP A 154 -18.26 1.35 -2.60
C ASP A 154 -16.75 1.52 -2.84
N THR A 155 -16.29 1.20 -4.05
CA THR A 155 -14.88 1.29 -4.46
C THR A 155 -14.77 1.89 -5.85
N MET A 156 -13.68 2.62 -6.10
CA MET A 156 -13.36 3.16 -7.43
C MET A 156 -11.87 3.41 -7.58
N LYS A 157 -11.39 3.50 -8.84
CA LYS A 157 -10.01 3.90 -9.13
C LYS A 157 -9.75 5.33 -8.69
N LEU A 158 -8.55 5.60 -8.17
CA LEU A 158 -8.19 6.94 -7.72
C LEU A 158 -8.31 7.98 -8.85
N VAL A 159 -7.94 7.63 -10.08
CA VAL A 159 -8.06 8.55 -11.23
C VAL A 159 -9.51 8.98 -11.49
N ASP A 160 -10.45 8.03 -11.37
CA ASP A 160 -11.87 8.27 -11.58
C ASP A 160 -12.46 9.04 -10.39
N LEU A 161 -11.98 8.77 -9.17
CA LEU A 161 -12.38 9.49 -7.96
C LEU A 161 -12.01 10.96 -8.05
N VAL A 162 -10.77 11.27 -8.42
CA VAL A 162 -10.30 12.66 -8.57
C VAL A 162 -11.12 13.39 -9.63
N LYS A 163 -11.43 12.72 -10.74
CA LYS A 163 -12.28 13.28 -11.80
C LYS A 163 -13.70 13.54 -11.30
N ALA A 164 -14.30 12.61 -10.57
CA ALA A 164 -15.62 12.75 -9.99
C ALA A 164 -15.68 13.90 -8.97
N LEU A 165 -14.72 13.98 -8.05
CA LEU A 165 -14.62 15.06 -7.06
C LEU A 165 -14.50 16.44 -7.71
N LYS A 166 -13.67 16.56 -8.75
CA LYS A 166 -13.53 17.82 -9.51
C LYS A 166 -14.82 18.18 -10.24
N ALA A 167 -15.50 17.22 -10.84
CA ALA A 167 -16.78 17.45 -11.50
C ALA A 167 -17.88 17.90 -10.51
N THR A 168 -17.89 17.33 -9.30
CA THR A 168 -18.90 17.64 -8.28
C THR A 168 -18.65 18.97 -7.57
N TYR A 169 -17.41 19.25 -7.13
CA TYR A 169 -17.13 20.39 -6.25
C TYR A 169 -16.37 21.54 -6.91
N CYS A 170 -15.68 21.30 -8.03
CA CYS A 170 -14.84 22.28 -8.73
C CYS A 170 -15.36 22.62 -10.14
N GLY A 171 -16.60 22.23 -10.47
CA GLY A 171 -17.24 22.52 -11.75
C GLY A 171 -17.76 23.95 -11.83
N SER A 172 -18.87 24.14 -12.54
CA SER A 172 -19.58 25.43 -12.62
C SER A 172 -20.41 25.76 -11.37
N ILE A 173 -20.39 24.89 -10.36
CA ILE A 173 -21.11 25.04 -9.11
C ILE A 173 -20.10 24.93 -7.97
N GLY A 174 -20.09 25.92 -7.07
CA GLY A 174 -19.26 25.94 -5.86
C GLY A 174 -20.14 25.71 -4.64
N ALA A 175 -20.28 24.44 -4.23
CA ALA A 175 -21.10 24.08 -3.07
C ALA A 175 -20.33 24.30 -1.76
N GLU A 176 -20.88 25.15 -0.89
CA GLU A 176 -20.34 25.39 0.46
C GLU A 176 -21.43 25.06 1.48
N TYR A 177 -21.30 23.90 2.13
CA TYR A 177 -22.34 23.36 3.03
C TYR A 177 -21.79 22.71 4.30
N MET A 178 -20.47 22.44 4.37
CA MET A 178 -19.86 21.70 5.47
C MET A 178 -19.77 22.49 6.80
N HIS A 179 -20.17 23.75 6.81
CA HIS A 179 -20.21 24.60 8.01
C HIS A 179 -21.58 24.60 8.73
N ILE A 180 -22.58 23.90 8.17
CA ILE A 180 -23.90 23.69 8.78
C ILE A 180 -23.78 22.69 9.93
#